data_AF-A0A838CZ83-F1
#
_entry.id   AF-A0A838CZ83-F1
#
_cell.length_a   1.000
_cell.length_b   1.000
_cell.length_c   1.000
_cell.angle_alpha   90.00
_cell.angle_beta   90.00
_cell.angle_gamma   90.00
#
_symmetry.space_group_name_H-M   'P 1'
#
loop_
_entity.id
_entity.type
_entity.pdbx_description
1 polymer ?
#
loop_
_entity_poly.entity_id
_entity_poly.type
_entity_poly.pdbx_seq_one_letter_code
_entity_poly.pdbx_strand_id
1 'polypeptide(L)'
;GGPLARLWATALAKKVDIGYVRATTGNSVEINLPATPNTPETKLEWKIPQWSNALERNRARVYFIAYAAASAFHFLDKAMNEVRGGRTKVFEDFTVPDEAIGCGFHEAVRGVLSHHMVIRDGKIANYHPYPPTPWNGSPTDSYGTPGPYEDAVMGMPIFEENDRDNFRGVDIMRAVRSFDPCLPCGVHMYTGKGKTLHREHSPMFGANNGGG
;
A
#
# COMPACT_ATOMS: atom_id res chain seq x y z
N GLY A 1 0.82 -2.50 -5.38
CA GLY A 1 0.78 -1.67 -4.18
C GLY A 1 2.17 -1.45 -3.68
N GLY A 2 2.70 -0.25 -3.81
CA GLY A 2 2.20 1.07 -3.44
C GLY A 2 3.40 2.03 -3.25
N PRO A 3 4.59 1.52 -2.85
CA PRO A 3 5.85 2.23 -2.96
C PRO A 3 6.14 2.85 -4.33
N LEU A 4 5.86 2.14 -5.43
CA LEU A 4 6.11 2.66 -6.78
C LEU A 4 5.34 3.97 -7.03
N ALA A 5 4.02 3.96 -6.77
CA ALA A 5 3.16 5.13 -6.95
C ALA A 5 3.59 6.30 -6.06
N ARG A 6 3.90 6.03 -4.78
CA ARG A 6 4.37 7.04 -3.82
C ARG A 6 5.66 7.71 -4.27
N LEU A 7 6.69 6.91 -4.60
CA LEU A 7 7.98 7.45 -5.03
C LEU A 7 7.84 8.25 -6.33
N TRP A 8 7.02 7.77 -7.27
CA TRP A 8 6.78 8.46 -8.53
C TRP A 8 6.09 9.82 -8.34
N ALA A 9 5.01 9.85 -7.57
CA ALA A 9 4.28 11.08 -7.30
C ALA A 9 5.15 12.09 -6.54
N THR A 10 5.88 11.63 -5.52
CA THR A 10 6.82 12.46 -4.75
C THR A 10 7.94 13.03 -5.61
N ALA A 11 8.56 12.19 -6.46
CA ALA A 11 9.63 12.62 -7.38
C ALA A 11 9.16 13.73 -8.32
N LEU A 12 8.01 13.53 -8.99
CA LEU A 12 7.48 14.48 -9.97
C LEU A 12 6.98 15.77 -9.32
N ALA A 13 6.39 15.70 -8.12
CA ALA A 13 5.76 16.85 -7.48
C ALA A 13 6.76 17.95 -7.07
N LYS A 14 8.03 17.59 -6.80
CA LYS A 14 9.08 18.53 -6.37
C LYS A 14 8.77 19.26 -5.04
N LYS A 15 8.01 18.62 -4.13
CA LYS A 15 7.48 19.26 -2.92
C LYS A 15 8.08 18.77 -1.60
N VAL A 16 8.92 17.73 -1.63
CA VAL A 16 9.44 17.10 -0.40
C VAL A 16 10.92 17.39 -0.27
N ASP A 17 11.29 18.13 0.77
CA ASP A 17 12.65 18.21 1.30
C ASP A 17 12.57 18.24 2.81
N ILE A 18 12.99 17.14 3.44
CA ILE A 18 13.06 17.00 4.91
C ILE A 18 14.49 16.71 5.37
N GLY A 19 15.49 17.05 4.54
CA GLY A 19 16.91 16.77 4.77
C GLY A 19 17.31 15.31 4.51
N TYR A 20 16.65 14.37 5.17
CA TYR A 20 16.90 12.92 5.00
C TYR A 20 16.29 12.34 3.73
N VAL A 21 15.21 12.95 3.25
CA VAL A 21 14.57 12.63 1.97
C VAL A 21 14.39 13.91 1.19
N ARG A 22 14.80 13.89 -0.08
CA ARG A 22 14.65 15.02 -1.01
C ARG A 22 14.12 14.55 -2.34
N ALA A 23 13.12 15.26 -2.84
CA ALA A 23 12.57 15.08 -4.17
C ALA A 23 12.37 16.47 -4.76
N THR A 24 13.44 17.03 -5.30
CA THR A 24 13.49 18.40 -5.85
C THR A 24 13.84 18.42 -7.34
N THR A 25 14.40 17.32 -7.86
CA THR A 25 14.87 17.17 -9.24
C THR A 25 13.73 17.02 -10.25
N GLY A 26 12.60 16.42 -9.84
CA GLY A 26 11.49 16.09 -10.75
C GLY A 26 11.61 14.75 -11.45
N ASN A 27 12.67 13.99 -11.21
CA ASN A 27 12.92 12.71 -11.87
C ASN A 27 13.45 11.62 -10.93
N SER A 28 13.69 11.97 -9.66
CA SER A 28 14.20 11.05 -8.65
C SER A 28 13.79 11.44 -7.23
N VAL A 29 14.03 10.52 -6.29
CA VAL A 29 13.97 10.75 -4.85
C VAL A 29 15.32 10.36 -4.24
N GLU A 30 15.99 11.32 -3.63
CA GLU A 30 17.20 11.14 -2.84
C GLU A 30 16.83 10.73 -1.41
N ILE A 31 17.52 9.74 -0.88
CA ILE A 31 17.32 9.17 0.45
C ILE A 31 18.70 9.07 1.13
N ASN A 32 18.89 9.84 2.18
CA ASN A 32 20.13 9.93 2.94
C ASN A 32 19.93 9.24 4.29
N LEU A 33 20.68 8.16 4.53
CA LEU A 33 20.72 7.45 5.79
C LEU A 33 22.00 7.81 6.55
N PRO A 34 21.91 8.27 7.80
CA PRO A 34 23.09 8.62 8.59
C PRO A 34 23.93 7.39 8.90
N ALA A 35 25.21 7.61 9.19
CA ALA A 35 26.08 6.54 9.69
C ALA A 35 25.57 5.98 11.03
N THR A 36 25.72 4.68 11.24
CA THR A 36 25.51 4.01 12.51
C THR A 36 26.84 3.40 12.98
N PRO A 37 26.95 2.90 14.23
CA PRO A 37 28.16 2.20 14.68
C PRO A 37 28.56 1.02 13.77
N ASN A 38 27.61 0.43 13.06
CA ASN A 38 27.82 -0.77 12.24
C ASN A 38 27.72 -0.51 10.73
N THR A 39 27.33 0.68 10.29
CA THR A 39 27.10 0.99 8.86
C THR A 39 27.54 2.40 8.51
N PRO A 40 28.20 2.61 7.36
CA PRO A 40 28.56 3.96 6.91
C PRO A 40 27.31 4.78 6.52
N GLU A 41 27.49 6.10 6.44
CA GLU A 41 26.49 6.98 5.80
C GLU A 41 26.20 6.46 4.39
N THR A 42 24.92 6.37 4.04
CA THR A 42 24.47 5.77 2.79
C THR A 42 23.53 6.72 2.07
N LYS A 43 23.87 7.04 0.81
CA LYS A 43 23.04 7.86 -0.08
C LYS A 43 22.46 6.98 -1.17
N LEU A 44 21.13 6.94 -1.24
CA LEU A 44 20.39 6.19 -2.24
C LEU A 44 19.60 7.17 -3.10
N GLU A 45 19.53 6.91 -4.39
CA GLU A 45 18.68 7.65 -5.31
C GLU A 45 17.74 6.67 -6.01
N TRP A 46 16.44 6.82 -5.77
CA TRP A 46 15.43 6.14 -6.57
C TRP A 46 15.13 7.00 -7.80
N LYS A 47 15.45 6.49 -8.98
CA LYS A 47 15.15 7.15 -10.26
C LYS A 47 13.84 6.62 -10.82
N ILE A 48 13.05 7.53 -11.41
CA ILE A 48 11.82 7.14 -12.10
C ILE A 48 12.17 6.10 -13.18
N PRO A 49 11.59 4.89 -13.13
CA PRO A 49 11.91 3.86 -14.10
C PRO A 49 11.17 4.11 -15.42
N GLN A 50 11.66 3.49 -16.50
CA GLN A 50 11.01 3.56 -17.80
C GLN A 50 9.66 2.83 -17.83
N TRP A 51 9.50 1.77 -17.01
CA TRP A 51 8.33 0.89 -17.04
C TRP A 51 7.68 0.74 -15.67
N SER A 52 6.37 0.49 -15.67
CA SER A 52 5.60 0.07 -14.49
C SER A 52 5.42 -1.45 -14.48
N ASN A 53 6.53 -2.20 -14.33
CA ASN A 53 6.51 -3.67 -14.36
C ASN A 53 6.68 -4.30 -12.96
N ALA A 54 6.68 -5.63 -12.88
CA ALA A 54 6.79 -6.37 -11.63
C ALA A 54 8.11 -6.10 -10.88
N LEU A 55 9.23 -6.00 -11.61
CA LEU A 55 10.55 -5.75 -11.04
C LEU A 55 10.64 -4.34 -10.45
N GLU A 56 10.13 -3.34 -11.16
CA GLU A 56 10.14 -1.95 -10.68
C GLU A 56 9.23 -1.74 -9.47
N ARG A 57 8.09 -2.45 -9.42
CA ARG A 57 7.24 -2.48 -8.22
C ARG A 57 7.97 -3.06 -7.01
N ASN A 58 8.75 -4.13 -7.20
CA ASN A 58 9.55 -4.72 -6.12
C ASN A 58 10.75 -3.85 -5.73
N ARG A 59 11.48 -3.29 -6.69
CA ARG A 59 12.59 -2.36 -6.47
C ARG A 59 12.13 -1.16 -5.65
N ALA A 60 11.03 -0.51 -6.08
CA ALA A 60 10.46 0.62 -5.36
C ALA A 60 10.11 0.26 -3.90
N ARG A 61 9.63 -0.96 -3.63
CA ARG A 61 9.33 -1.42 -2.27
C ARG A 61 10.57 -1.45 -1.38
N VAL A 62 11.70 -1.91 -1.89
CA VAL A 62 12.97 -1.94 -1.14
C VAL A 62 13.46 -0.52 -0.87
N TYR A 63 13.43 0.38 -1.87
CA TYR A 63 13.79 1.78 -1.67
C TYR A 63 12.90 2.48 -0.65
N PHE A 64 11.61 2.13 -0.60
CA PHE A 64 10.69 2.74 0.35
C PHE A 64 10.97 2.31 1.80
N ILE A 65 11.62 1.17 2.04
CA ILE A 65 12.10 0.81 3.39
C ILE A 65 13.15 1.84 3.84
N ALA A 66 14.12 2.15 2.98
CA ALA A 66 15.11 3.18 3.26
C ALA A 66 14.47 4.58 3.40
N TYR A 67 13.51 4.91 2.52
CA TYR A 67 12.73 6.16 2.61
C TYR A 67 12.04 6.29 3.98
N ALA A 68 11.40 5.22 4.45
CA ALA A 68 10.68 5.21 5.72
C ALA A 68 11.65 5.37 6.91
N ALA A 69 12.81 4.70 6.87
CA ALA A 69 13.86 4.87 7.87
C ALA A 69 14.40 6.30 7.90
N ALA A 70 14.71 6.88 6.73
CA ALA A 70 15.16 8.26 6.57
C ALA A 70 14.12 9.27 7.10
N SER A 71 12.84 9.06 6.77
CA SER A 71 11.74 9.89 7.26
C SER A 71 11.55 9.75 8.78
N ALA A 72 11.77 8.55 9.34
CA ALA A 72 11.68 8.32 10.77
C ALA A 72 12.71 9.14 11.55
N PHE A 73 13.94 9.31 11.06
CA PHE A 73 14.92 10.21 11.68
C PHE A 73 14.41 11.66 11.74
N HIS A 74 13.86 12.18 10.64
CA HIS A 74 13.24 13.51 10.64
C HIS A 74 12.12 13.64 11.69
N PHE A 75 11.24 12.64 11.79
CA PHE A 75 10.15 12.68 12.76
C PHE A 75 10.62 12.52 14.20
N LEU A 76 11.66 11.72 14.45
CA LEU A 76 12.29 11.61 15.76
C LEU A 76 12.90 12.94 16.20
N ASP A 77 13.61 13.65 15.31
CA ASP A 77 14.15 14.97 15.63
C ASP A 77 13.03 15.96 16.00
N LYS A 78 11.94 15.98 15.23
CA LYS A 78 10.77 16.81 15.54
C LYS A 78 10.15 16.43 16.88
N ALA A 79 9.92 15.16 17.14
CA ALA A 79 9.34 14.68 18.39
C ALA A 79 10.22 15.04 19.60
N MET A 80 11.54 14.85 19.48
CA MET A 80 12.49 15.21 20.55
C MET A 80 12.51 16.71 20.81
N ASN A 81 12.35 17.55 19.78
CA ASN A 81 12.25 19.00 19.94
C ASN A 81 10.95 19.43 20.63
N GLU A 82 9.82 18.77 20.37
CA GLU A 82 8.57 18.98 21.11
C GLU A 82 8.74 18.66 22.60
N VAL A 83 9.31 17.48 22.91
CA VAL A 83 9.55 17.03 24.29
C VAL A 83 10.52 17.96 25.02
N ARG A 84 11.66 18.30 24.40
CA ARG A 84 12.64 19.24 24.97
C ARG A 84 12.06 20.64 25.17
N GLY A 85 11.11 21.03 24.32
CA GLY A 85 10.35 22.27 24.45
C GLY A 85 9.22 22.23 25.48
N GLY A 86 9.04 21.11 26.20
CA GLY A 86 7.97 20.93 27.20
C GLY A 86 6.58 20.72 26.61
N ARG A 87 6.43 20.57 25.29
CA ARG A 87 5.14 20.39 24.60
C ARG A 87 4.80 18.91 24.53
N THR A 88 4.22 18.41 25.62
CA THR A 88 3.93 16.97 25.80
C THR A 88 2.43 16.65 25.84
N LYS A 89 1.55 17.60 25.53
CA LYS A 89 0.11 17.35 25.33
C LYS A 89 -0.07 16.48 24.07
N VAL A 90 -0.68 15.30 24.22
CA VAL A 90 -0.86 14.30 23.14
C VAL A 90 -2.33 14.06 22.75
N PHE A 91 -3.27 14.72 23.43
CA PHE A 91 -4.69 14.53 23.23
C PHE A 91 -5.43 15.86 23.32
N GLU A 92 -6.40 16.09 22.44
CA GLU A 92 -7.32 17.22 22.45
C GLU A 92 -8.74 16.67 22.60
N ASP A 93 -9.52 17.26 23.51
CA ASP A 93 -10.92 16.88 23.68
C ASP A 93 -11.71 17.26 22.43
N PHE A 94 -12.69 16.42 22.07
CA PHE A 94 -13.62 16.70 20.99
C PHE A 94 -15.02 16.26 21.39
N THR A 95 -16.02 16.88 20.76
CA THR A 95 -17.42 16.47 20.90
C THR A 95 -17.86 15.80 19.61
N VAL A 96 -18.61 14.71 19.73
CA VAL A 96 -19.17 14.02 18.57
C VAL A 96 -20.36 14.86 18.07
N PRO A 97 -20.34 15.33 16.82
CA PRO A 97 -21.47 16.09 16.26
C PRO A 97 -22.68 15.17 16.04
N ASP A 98 -23.89 15.72 16.13
CA ASP A 98 -25.11 14.97 15.81
C ASP A 98 -25.17 14.60 14.31
N GLU A 99 -24.77 15.52 13.43
CA GLU A 99 -24.73 15.35 11.97
C GLU A 99 -23.39 15.83 11.42
N ALA A 100 -22.66 14.96 10.71
CA ALA A 100 -21.41 15.34 10.06
C ALA A 100 -20.99 14.38 8.95
N ILE A 101 -20.08 14.84 8.09
CA ILE A 101 -19.34 13.99 7.16
C ILE A 101 -17.84 14.11 7.44
N GLY A 102 -17.10 13.03 7.24
CA GLY A 102 -15.65 12.99 7.40
C GLY A 102 -14.99 12.09 6.37
N CYS A 103 -13.84 12.52 5.86
CA CYS A 103 -12.98 11.66 5.04
C CYS A 103 -11.54 11.71 5.54
N GLY A 104 -10.96 10.53 5.79
CA GLY A 104 -9.57 10.37 6.19
C GLY A 104 -8.77 9.79 5.04
N PHE A 105 -7.72 10.47 4.60
CA PHE A 105 -6.79 9.98 3.59
C PHE A 105 -5.49 9.56 4.24
N HIS A 106 -5.00 8.39 3.86
CA HIS A 106 -3.71 7.87 4.30
C HIS A 106 -3.04 7.08 3.19
N GLU A 107 -1.71 7.04 3.21
CA GLU A 107 -0.93 6.14 2.37
C GLU A 107 -0.57 4.89 3.16
N ALA A 108 -1.35 3.83 2.96
CA ALA A 108 -1.08 2.53 3.56
C ALA A 108 0.17 1.89 2.92
N VAL A 109 0.66 0.80 3.52
CA VAL A 109 1.82 0.05 3.01
C VAL A 109 1.67 -0.31 1.52
N ARG A 110 0.44 -0.58 1.09
CA ARG A 110 0.10 -1.01 -0.28
C ARG A 110 -0.41 0.12 -1.19
N GLY A 111 -0.47 1.37 -0.74
CA GLY A 111 -0.93 2.51 -1.55
C GLY A 111 -2.06 3.30 -0.88
N VAL A 112 -2.89 3.93 -1.72
CA VAL A 112 -4.02 4.77 -1.30
C VAL A 112 -5.00 4.07 -0.37
N LEU A 113 -5.31 4.71 0.75
CA LEU A 113 -6.36 4.32 1.69
C LEU A 113 -7.23 5.55 1.98
N SER A 114 -8.53 5.44 1.76
CA SER A 114 -9.48 6.46 2.20
C SER A 114 -10.56 5.85 3.10
N HIS A 115 -10.92 6.54 4.17
CA HIS A 115 -12.05 6.19 5.02
C HIS A 115 -13.10 7.29 4.89
N HIS A 116 -14.32 6.92 4.52
CA HIS A 116 -15.44 7.85 4.36
C HIS A 116 -16.51 7.54 5.41
N MET A 117 -16.83 8.51 6.25
CA MET A 117 -17.77 8.38 7.37
C MET A 117 -18.86 9.43 7.29
N VAL A 118 -20.09 9.03 7.61
CA VAL A 118 -21.25 9.90 7.81
C VAL A 118 -21.80 9.64 9.20
N ILE A 119 -21.99 10.69 9.97
CA ILE A 119 -22.58 10.68 11.31
C ILE A 119 -24.00 11.25 11.21
N ARG A 120 -24.98 10.55 11.80
CA ARG A 120 -26.35 11.01 12.02
C ARG A 120 -26.83 10.61 13.41
N ASP A 121 -27.56 11.47 14.09
CA ASP A 121 -27.98 11.30 15.48
C ASP A 121 -26.84 10.84 16.42
N GLY A 122 -25.63 11.39 16.22
CA GLY A 122 -24.43 11.03 16.98
C GLY A 122 -23.92 9.60 16.75
N LYS A 123 -24.40 8.91 15.70
CA LYS A 123 -24.05 7.53 15.35
C LYS A 123 -23.50 7.44 13.94
N ILE A 124 -22.73 6.40 13.66
CA ILE A 124 -22.27 6.10 12.30
C ILE A 124 -23.48 5.68 11.45
N ALA A 125 -23.87 6.54 10.53
CA ALA A 125 -24.91 6.26 9.55
C ALA A 125 -24.35 5.57 8.30
N ASN A 126 -23.10 5.87 7.95
CA ASN A 126 -22.41 5.22 6.83
C ASN A 126 -20.90 5.20 7.06
N TYR A 127 -20.22 4.10 6.73
CA TYR A 127 -18.77 3.99 6.84
C TYR A 127 -18.20 3.09 5.75
N HIS A 128 -17.34 3.65 4.89
CA HIS A 128 -16.72 2.93 3.78
C HIS A 128 -15.22 3.18 3.75
N PRO A 129 -14.40 2.21 4.14
CA PRO A 129 -12.97 2.24 3.87
C PRO A 129 -12.71 1.74 2.45
N TYR A 130 -11.87 2.42 1.68
CA TYR A 130 -11.34 1.96 0.40
C TYR A 130 -9.82 1.78 0.51
N PRO A 131 -9.36 0.61 0.98
CA PRO A 131 -7.94 0.26 0.97
C PRO A 131 -7.35 0.16 -0.44
N PRO A 132 -6.03 -0.08 -0.57
CA PRO A 132 -5.37 -0.17 -1.87
C PRO A 132 -5.76 -1.42 -2.65
N THR A 133 -5.97 -2.56 -1.97
CA THR A 133 -6.24 -3.84 -2.64
C THR A 133 -7.52 -3.82 -3.48
N PRO A 134 -8.66 -3.24 -3.02
CA PRO A 134 -9.83 -3.04 -3.88
C PRO A 134 -9.53 -2.34 -5.21
N TRP A 135 -8.61 -1.37 -5.25
CA TRP A 135 -8.19 -0.72 -6.49
C TRP A 135 -7.35 -1.64 -7.38
N ASN A 136 -6.42 -2.40 -6.79
CA ASN A 136 -5.50 -3.21 -7.58
C ASN A 136 -6.12 -4.54 -8.04
N GLY A 137 -6.97 -5.13 -7.21
CA GLY A 137 -7.66 -6.39 -7.45
C GLY A 137 -9.13 -6.21 -7.83
N SER A 138 -9.50 -5.05 -8.36
CA SER A 138 -10.84 -4.85 -8.92
C SER A 138 -11.05 -5.82 -10.09
N PRO A 139 -12.28 -6.32 -10.29
CA PRO A 139 -12.63 -7.02 -11.53
C PRO A 139 -12.78 -6.01 -12.67
N THR A 140 -13.08 -6.53 -13.85
CA THR A 140 -13.52 -5.73 -14.99
C THR A 140 -14.76 -4.89 -14.64
N ASP A 141 -14.70 -3.58 -14.94
CA ASP A 141 -15.77 -2.63 -14.62
C ASP A 141 -16.94 -2.68 -15.62
N SER A 142 -17.98 -1.86 -15.38
CA SER A 142 -19.16 -1.77 -16.25
C SER A 142 -18.87 -1.27 -17.67
N TYR A 143 -17.70 -0.69 -17.91
CA TYR A 143 -17.25 -0.24 -19.23
C TYR A 143 -16.36 -1.27 -19.93
N GLY A 144 -16.12 -2.43 -19.31
CA GLY A 144 -15.23 -3.46 -19.84
C GLY A 144 -13.75 -3.21 -19.56
N THR A 145 -13.41 -2.28 -18.66
CA THR A 145 -12.00 -2.01 -18.31
C THR A 145 -11.53 -3.00 -17.24
N PRO A 146 -10.51 -3.83 -17.51
CA PRO A 146 -9.96 -4.79 -16.54
C PRO A 146 -9.28 -4.07 -15.37
N GLY A 147 -9.28 -4.71 -14.20
CA GLY A 147 -8.53 -4.19 -13.05
C GLY A 147 -7.02 -4.40 -13.18
N PRO A 148 -6.20 -3.73 -12.34
CA PRO A 148 -4.74 -3.78 -12.46
C PRO A 148 -4.11 -5.18 -12.37
N TYR A 149 -4.71 -6.13 -11.64
CA TYR A 149 -4.23 -7.51 -11.62
C TYR A 149 -4.50 -8.24 -12.92
N GLU A 150 -5.71 -8.10 -13.46
CA GLU A 150 -6.10 -8.70 -14.73
C GLU A 150 -5.24 -8.12 -15.86
N ASP A 151 -5.18 -6.79 -15.95
CA ASP A 151 -4.41 -6.06 -16.96
C ASP A 151 -2.91 -6.40 -16.94
N ALA A 152 -2.30 -6.50 -15.74
CA ALA A 152 -0.88 -6.81 -15.62
C ALA A 152 -0.51 -8.25 -15.99
N VAL A 153 -1.48 -9.18 -16.02
CA VAL A 153 -1.26 -10.59 -16.37
C VAL A 153 -1.64 -10.86 -17.83
N MET A 154 -2.64 -10.16 -18.36
CA MET A 154 -3.11 -10.33 -19.72
C MET A 154 -2.00 -10.01 -20.74
N GLY A 155 -1.75 -10.96 -21.64
CA GLY A 155 -0.75 -10.81 -22.71
C GLY A 155 0.71 -10.81 -22.25
N MET A 156 0.98 -11.07 -20.96
CA MET A 156 2.35 -11.14 -20.46
C MET A 156 3.07 -12.38 -21.04
N PRO A 157 4.32 -12.22 -21.54
CA PRO A 157 5.14 -13.36 -21.95
C PRO A 157 5.39 -14.32 -20.78
N ILE A 158 5.35 -15.62 -21.07
CA ILE A 158 5.73 -16.68 -20.14
C ILE A 158 7.19 -17.03 -20.38
N PHE A 159 8.01 -16.88 -19.35
CA PHE A 159 9.44 -17.19 -19.35
C PHE A 159 9.73 -18.53 -18.68
N GLU A 160 8.75 -19.10 -17.98
CA GLU A 160 8.83 -20.44 -17.41
C GLU A 160 9.09 -21.50 -18.49
N GLU A 161 10.15 -22.28 -18.30
CA GLU A 161 10.58 -23.34 -19.24
C GLU A 161 9.95 -24.71 -18.93
N ASN A 162 9.09 -24.81 -17.91
CA ASN A 162 8.39 -26.04 -17.59
C ASN A 162 7.37 -26.38 -18.69
N ASP A 163 7.19 -27.67 -18.95
CA ASP A 163 6.14 -28.16 -19.83
C ASP A 163 4.74 -27.88 -19.26
N ARG A 164 3.72 -28.15 -20.08
CA ARG A 164 2.32 -27.91 -19.72
C ARG A 164 1.88 -28.71 -18.49
N ASP A 165 2.42 -29.91 -18.31
CA ASP A 165 2.02 -30.82 -17.22
C ASP A 165 2.67 -30.41 -15.89
N ASN A 166 3.81 -29.72 -15.95
CA ASN A 166 4.56 -29.20 -14.79
C ASN A 166 4.46 -27.67 -14.64
N PHE A 167 3.53 -27.03 -15.34
CA PHE A 167 3.38 -25.58 -15.36
C PHE A 167 2.99 -25.03 -13.98
N ARG A 168 3.81 -24.14 -13.42
CA ARG A 168 3.61 -23.51 -12.12
C ARG A 168 3.07 -22.08 -12.20
N GLY A 169 3.13 -21.46 -13.38
CA GLY A 169 2.71 -20.08 -13.60
C GLY A 169 3.55 -19.06 -12.82
N VAL A 170 4.85 -19.31 -12.67
CA VAL A 170 5.75 -18.52 -11.81
C VAL A 170 5.78 -17.04 -12.22
N ASP A 171 5.70 -16.74 -13.50
CA ASP A 171 5.73 -15.36 -13.99
C ASP A 171 4.44 -14.62 -13.64
N ILE A 172 3.28 -15.26 -13.82
CA ILE A 172 1.96 -14.73 -13.44
C ILE A 172 1.97 -14.43 -11.94
N MET A 173 2.46 -15.41 -11.19
CA MET A 173 2.65 -15.34 -9.76
C MET A 173 3.56 -14.19 -9.31
N ARG A 174 4.66 -13.91 -10.03
CA ARG A 174 5.55 -12.76 -9.78
C ARG A 174 4.85 -11.43 -10.10
N ALA A 175 4.08 -11.37 -11.18
CA ALA A 175 3.34 -10.18 -11.57
C ALA A 175 2.27 -9.79 -10.55
N VAL A 176 1.50 -10.75 -10.05
CA VAL A 176 0.48 -10.51 -9.02
C VAL A 176 1.13 -10.20 -7.66
N ARG A 177 2.11 -11.02 -7.21
CA ARG A 177 2.77 -10.80 -5.90
C ARG A 177 3.51 -9.47 -5.81
N SER A 178 4.01 -8.92 -6.92
CA SER A 178 4.65 -7.60 -6.91
C SER A 178 3.66 -6.47 -6.60
N PHE A 179 2.34 -6.70 -6.65
CA PHE A 179 1.36 -5.76 -6.10
C PHE A 179 1.17 -5.87 -4.59
N ASP A 180 1.69 -6.93 -3.93
CA ASP A 180 1.48 -7.25 -2.52
C ASP A 180 -0.02 -7.37 -2.17
N PRO A 181 -0.74 -8.39 -2.70
CA PRO A 181 -2.17 -8.54 -2.48
C PRO A 181 -2.50 -8.81 -1.00
N CYS A 182 -3.41 -8.02 -0.44
CA CYS A 182 -4.01 -8.25 0.89
C CYS A 182 -5.50 -8.50 0.71
N LEU A 183 -5.92 -9.75 0.59
CA LEU A 183 -7.33 -10.12 0.36
C LEU A 183 -8.27 -9.74 1.52
N PRO A 184 -7.87 -9.80 2.81
CA PRO A 184 -8.70 -9.24 3.88
C PRO A 184 -8.94 -7.73 3.74
N CYS A 185 -7.98 -7.00 3.16
CA CYS A 185 -8.17 -5.59 2.81
C CYS A 185 -9.07 -5.42 1.57
N GLY A 186 -9.02 -6.39 0.65
CA GLY A 186 -9.75 -6.43 -0.62
C GLY A 186 -11.26 -6.60 -0.45
N VAL A 187 -11.69 -7.36 0.56
CA VAL A 187 -13.10 -7.57 0.90
C VAL A 187 -13.29 -7.35 2.39
N HIS A 188 -13.95 -6.25 2.76
CA HIS A 188 -14.23 -5.87 4.15
C HIS A 188 -15.75 -5.72 4.41
N MET A 189 -16.57 -6.36 3.57
CA MET A 189 -18.03 -6.35 3.73
C MET A 189 -18.46 -7.28 4.87
N TYR A 190 -19.16 -6.70 5.85
CA TYR A 190 -19.87 -7.44 6.88
C TYR A 190 -21.38 -7.34 6.61
N THR A 191 -22.02 -8.47 6.31
CA THR A 191 -23.44 -8.51 5.90
C THR A 191 -24.43 -8.71 7.06
N GLY A 192 -24.02 -8.48 8.32
CA GLY A 192 -24.90 -8.65 9.47
C GLY A 192 -25.39 -10.09 9.68
N LYS A 193 -26.62 -10.28 10.17
CA LYS A 193 -27.27 -11.61 10.36
C LYS A 193 -27.71 -12.28 9.03
N GLY A 194 -27.00 -12.03 7.93
CA GLY A 194 -27.20 -12.76 6.69
C GLY A 194 -26.79 -14.23 6.84
N LYS A 195 -27.38 -15.13 6.05
CA LYS A 195 -26.92 -16.53 5.94
C LYS A 195 -25.45 -16.54 5.54
N THR A 196 -24.58 -16.99 6.43
CA THR A 196 -23.18 -17.27 6.14
C THR A 196 -23.12 -18.39 5.09
N LEU A 197 -22.82 -18.05 3.84
CA LEU A 197 -22.40 -19.04 2.84
C LEU A 197 -20.89 -19.23 3.03
N HIS A 198 -20.52 -20.24 3.82
CA HIS A 198 -19.14 -20.69 3.90
C HIS A 198 -18.82 -21.44 2.60
N ARG A 199 -18.21 -20.75 1.64
CA ARG A 199 -17.67 -21.37 0.43
C ARG A 199 -16.17 -21.21 0.42
N GLU A 200 -15.50 -22.24 0.90
CA GLU A 200 -14.05 -22.35 0.89
C GLU A 200 -13.58 -22.72 -0.51
N HIS A 201 -12.83 -21.84 -1.15
CA HIS A 201 -12.12 -22.13 -2.39
C HIS A 201 -10.64 -22.29 -2.05
N SER A 202 -10.22 -23.52 -1.77
CA SER A 202 -8.81 -23.86 -1.58
C SER A 202 -8.14 -24.11 -2.93
N PRO A 203 -6.98 -23.50 -3.22
CA PRO A 203 -6.17 -23.81 -4.40
C PRO A 203 -5.45 -25.17 -4.29
N MET A 204 -5.57 -25.85 -3.14
CA MET A 204 -5.05 -27.19 -2.92
C MET A 204 -6.19 -28.20 -3.11
N PHE A 205 -6.14 -29.02 -4.16
CA PHE A 205 -6.95 -30.22 -4.23
C PHE A 205 -6.66 -31.10 -3.01
N GLY A 206 -7.63 -31.26 -2.10
CA GLY A 206 -7.61 -32.35 -1.11
C GLY A 206 -7.57 -32.00 0.39
N ALA A 207 -7.82 -30.76 0.81
CA ALA A 207 -7.81 -30.41 2.24
C ALA A 207 -9.16 -30.64 2.98
N ASN A 208 -10.04 -31.53 2.50
CA ASN A 208 -11.19 -31.98 3.28
C ASN A 208 -11.06 -33.47 3.57
N ASN A 209 -10.44 -33.80 4.71
CA ASN A 209 -10.68 -35.04 5.44
C ASN A 209 -10.35 -34.87 6.94
N GLY A 210 -11.41 -34.88 7.75
CA GLY A 210 -11.41 -35.19 9.20
C GLY A 210 -11.19 -34.00 10.13
N GLY A 211 -12.05 -33.70 11.11
CA GLY A 211 -13.24 -34.37 11.62
C GLY A 211 -13.57 -33.81 13.02
N GLY A 212 -14.82 -33.98 13.45
CA GLY A 212 -15.28 -33.77 14.83
C GLY A 212 -15.94 -32.43 15.08
#